data_AF-A0A820NVA1-F1
#
_entry.id   AF-A0A820NVA1-F1
#
_cell.length_a   1.000
_cell.length_b   1.000
_cell.length_c   1.000
_cell.angle_alpha   90.00
_cell.angle_beta   90.00
_cell.angle_gamma   90.00
#
_symmetry.space_group_name_H-M   'P 1'
#
loop_
_entity.id
_entity.type
_entity.pdbx_description
1 polymer ?
#
loop_
_entity_poly.entity_id
_entity_poly.type
_entity_poly.pdbx_seq_one_letter_code
_entity_poly.pdbx_strand_id
1 'polypeptide(L)'
;MPKLTSCLLHTIVSTRLCSAVQICQRINTFAYGANDKRNRPPVFKEKDIFDKRIPGKAMEKYCLFINLPFILLDFIGKVPYWFLYELLRQIWDILYSDYPRKSWLSALEQSVQEFLQLFQTIFPEQFIPKFHFLLHAARNTSKYGPLKRQMNLRYEAKHHLLKQIANRCNNFINLPCTVSRRVQLRQCYELMDENTFKSYGISGKFRERRTTSFKKIIQNALHDDHLFTYGEFSQCVKWVLVDNVKYKIGDFFVFYLLGGEEIPLFVEIKYIIRIEKEWRFIVHCYDTVIFKENLWCYEIKPSDVNLVLNKNEFLTHKAEDCYRINNEYFIHVPYRLTLVE
;
A
#
# COMPACT_ATOMS: atom_id res chain seq x y z
N MET A 1 -6.76 0.56 14.84
CA MET A 1 -7.20 -0.16 13.62
C MET A 1 -7.98 -1.43 13.94
N PRO A 2 -7.41 -2.59 14.36
CA PRO A 2 -8.18 -3.84 14.39
C PRO A 2 -9.41 -3.80 15.30
N LYS A 3 -9.28 -3.12 16.44
CA LYS A 3 -10.37 -2.99 17.42
C LYS A 3 -11.54 -2.15 16.89
N LEU A 4 -11.26 -1.05 16.20
CA LEU A 4 -12.31 -0.25 15.56
C LEU A 4 -12.99 -1.06 14.45
N THR A 5 -12.21 -1.69 13.58
CA THR A 5 -12.74 -2.53 12.50
C THR A 5 -13.70 -3.59 13.03
N SER A 6 -13.34 -4.29 14.12
CA SER A 6 -14.25 -5.30 14.68
C SER A 6 -15.50 -4.71 15.33
N CYS A 7 -15.39 -3.54 15.97
CA CYS A 7 -16.57 -2.84 16.51
C CYS A 7 -17.53 -2.41 15.38
N LEU A 8 -17.00 -1.88 14.28
CA LEU A 8 -17.83 -1.49 13.12
C LEU A 8 -18.50 -2.70 12.48
N LEU A 9 -17.77 -3.78 12.22
CA LEU A 9 -18.36 -5.01 11.65
C LEU A 9 -19.45 -5.58 12.56
N HIS A 10 -19.22 -5.62 13.87
CA HIS A 10 -20.24 -6.05 14.83
C HIS A 10 -21.45 -5.10 14.82
N THR A 11 -21.23 -3.79 14.74
CA THR A 11 -22.31 -2.78 14.70
C THR A 11 -23.21 -2.96 13.49
N ILE A 12 -22.65 -3.26 12.31
CA ILE A 12 -23.41 -3.54 11.09
C ILE A 12 -24.35 -4.73 11.28
N VAL A 13 -23.87 -5.79 11.94
CA VAL A 13 -24.67 -6.98 12.22
C VAL A 13 -25.74 -6.69 13.29
N SER A 14 -25.39 -6.00 14.38
CA SER A 14 -26.33 -5.71 15.46
C SER A 14 -27.44 -4.74 15.04
N THR A 15 -27.15 -3.83 14.10
CA THR A 15 -28.13 -2.90 13.51
C THR A 15 -28.94 -3.52 12.37
N ARG A 16 -28.72 -4.82 12.07
CA ARG A 16 -29.41 -5.57 11.01
C ARG A 16 -29.26 -4.97 9.60
N LEU A 17 -28.18 -4.21 9.37
CA LEU A 17 -27.88 -3.70 8.03
C LEU A 17 -27.45 -4.82 7.08
N CYS A 18 -26.72 -5.80 7.60
CA CYS A 18 -26.19 -6.94 6.85
C CYS A 18 -25.99 -8.14 7.78
N SER A 19 -26.16 -9.37 7.28
CA SER A 19 -25.92 -10.55 8.10
C SER A 19 -24.42 -10.83 8.26
N ALA A 20 -24.04 -11.50 9.35
CA ALA A 20 -22.65 -11.91 9.57
C ALA A 20 -22.11 -12.78 8.41
N VAL A 21 -22.96 -13.70 7.89
CA VAL A 21 -22.67 -14.54 6.71
C VAL A 21 -22.31 -13.68 5.50
N GLN A 22 -23.16 -12.68 5.18
CA GLN A 22 -22.96 -11.81 4.02
C GLN A 22 -21.68 -10.99 4.13
N ILE A 23 -21.38 -10.44 5.31
CA ILE A 23 -20.13 -9.70 5.56
C ILE A 23 -18.92 -10.62 5.36
N CYS A 24 -18.93 -11.81 5.95
CA CYS A 24 -17.84 -12.78 5.80
C CYS A 24 -17.65 -13.16 4.34
N GLN A 25 -18.75 -13.43 3.62
CA GLN A 25 -18.70 -13.75 2.20
C GLN A 25 -18.07 -12.62 1.38
N ARG A 26 -18.46 -11.36 1.63
CA ARG A 26 -17.88 -10.19 0.96
C ARG A 26 -16.38 -10.06 1.22
N ILE A 27 -15.95 -10.14 2.48
CA ILE A 27 -14.51 -10.08 2.84
C ILE A 27 -13.73 -11.21 2.15
N ASN A 28 -14.28 -12.41 2.13
CA ASN A 28 -13.64 -13.61 1.58
C ASN A 28 -13.68 -13.68 0.04
N THR A 29 -14.60 -12.99 -0.62
CA THR A 29 -14.72 -13.00 -2.10
C THR A 29 -14.23 -11.72 -2.75
N PHE A 30 -13.91 -10.69 -1.96
CA PHE A 30 -13.38 -9.43 -2.46
C PHE A 30 -12.17 -9.62 -3.38
N ALA A 31 -12.18 -8.92 -4.50
CA ALA A 31 -11.13 -8.98 -5.51
C ALA A 31 -9.98 -8.03 -5.12
N TYR A 32 -9.16 -8.45 -4.15
CA TYR A 32 -7.96 -7.71 -3.73
C TYR A 32 -7.02 -7.49 -4.91
N GLY A 33 -6.51 -6.26 -5.02
CA GLY A 33 -5.55 -5.87 -6.05
C GLY A 33 -4.25 -6.67 -6.02
N ALA A 34 -3.42 -6.53 -7.05
CA ALA A 34 -2.23 -7.36 -7.22
C ALA A 34 -1.22 -7.16 -6.09
N ASN A 35 -1.11 -5.93 -5.57
CA ASN A 35 -0.21 -5.56 -4.50
C ASN A 35 -0.77 -5.96 -3.13
N ASP A 36 -2.09 -5.89 -2.95
CA ASP A 36 -2.78 -6.30 -1.72
C ASP A 36 -2.95 -7.81 -1.56
N LYS A 37 -2.97 -8.56 -2.66
CA LYS A 37 -3.23 -10.01 -2.67
C LYS A 37 -2.32 -10.82 -1.75
N ARG A 38 -1.06 -10.41 -1.57
CA ARG A 38 -0.11 -11.09 -0.66
C ARG A 38 -0.51 -10.94 0.81
N ASN A 39 -1.16 -9.83 1.16
CA ASN A 39 -1.61 -9.51 2.51
C ASN A 39 -3.13 -9.67 2.62
N ARG A 40 -3.78 -10.42 1.72
CA ARG A 40 -5.20 -10.70 1.82
C ARG A 40 -5.52 -11.32 3.20
N PRO A 41 -6.61 -10.89 3.87
CA PRO A 41 -7.03 -11.46 5.13
C PRO A 41 -7.24 -12.99 5.04
N PRO A 42 -6.94 -13.75 6.12
CA PRO A 42 -7.30 -15.15 6.18
C PRO A 42 -8.83 -15.32 6.14
N VAL A 43 -9.29 -16.55 5.96
CA VAL A 43 -10.72 -16.87 5.94
C VAL A 43 -11.41 -16.29 7.17
N PHE A 44 -12.30 -15.32 6.93
CA PHE A 44 -13.06 -14.62 7.95
C PHE A 44 -14.33 -15.41 8.27
N LYS A 45 -14.58 -15.69 9.54
CA LYS A 45 -15.72 -16.49 9.99
C LYS A 45 -16.68 -15.65 10.81
N GLU A 46 -17.95 -16.05 10.87
CA GLU A 46 -18.99 -15.31 11.61
C GLU A 46 -18.65 -15.14 13.09
N LYS A 47 -18.08 -16.18 13.71
CA LYS A 47 -17.59 -16.11 15.09
C LYS A 47 -16.61 -14.97 15.32
N ASP A 48 -15.79 -14.62 14.32
CA ASP A 48 -14.82 -13.53 14.45
C ASP A 48 -15.54 -12.17 14.56
N ILE A 49 -16.70 -12.01 13.90
CA ILE A 49 -17.55 -10.81 14.04
C ILE A 49 -18.17 -10.75 15.43
N PHE A 50 -18.77 -11.85 15.89
CA PHE A 50 -19.45 -11.91 17.19
C PHE A 50 -18.45 -11.73 18.35
N ASP A 51 -17.26 -12.31 18.25
CA ASP A 51 -16.16 -12.16 19.23
C ASP A 51 -15.46 -10.78 19.13
N LYS A 52 -15.92 -9.88 18.24
CA LYS A 52 -15.28 -8.59 17.95
C LYS A 52 -13.78 -8.72 17.70
N ARG A 53 -13.39 -9.71 16.90
CA ARG A 53 -12.01 -10.08 16.58
C ARG A 53 -11.72 -9.95 15.08
N ILE A 54 -10.54 -9.44 14.74
CA ILE A 54 -10.00 -9.53 13.38
C ILE A 54 -8.88 -10.58 13.34
N PRO A 55 -9.04 -11.69 12.58
CA PRO A 55 -8.03 -12.74 12.44
C PRO A 55 -6.84 -12.26 11.58
N GLY A 56 -5.74 -13.03 11.59
CA GLY A 56 -4.57 -12.79 10.75
C GLY A 56 -3.43 -11.99 11.39
N LYS A 57 -2.40 -11.74 10.59
CA LYS A 57 -1.19 -10.96 10.90
C LYS A 57 -1.43 -9.45 10.79
N ALA A 58 -0.50 -8.64 11.28
CA ALA A 58 -0.64 -7.18 11.28
C ALA A 58 -0.95 -6.59 9.88
N MET A 59 -0.20 -7.00 8.85
CA MET A 59 -0.42 -6.53 7.48
C MET A 59 -1.71 -7.06 6.84
N GLU A 60 -2.18 -8.23 7.25
CA GLU A 60 -3.47 -8.78 6.79
C GLU A 60 -4.64 -7.98 7.36
N LYS A 61 -4.56 -7.60 8.63
CA LYS A 61 -5.53 -6.70 9.27
C LYS A 61 -5.52 -5.32 8.64
N TYR A 62 -4.33 -4.82 8.30
CA TYR A 62 -4.19 -3.54 7.62
C TYR A 62 -4.83 -3.57 6.22
N CYS A 63 -4.57 -4.62 5.45
CA CYS A 63 -5.20 -4.85 4.14
C CYS A 63 -6.74 -4.87 4.24
N LEU A 64 -7.31 -5.54 5.25
CA LEU A 64 -8.74 -5.48 5.49
C LEU A 64 -9.21 -4.06 5.78
N PHE A 65 -8.50 -3.33 6.64
CA PHE A 65 -8.90 -1.99 7.07
C PHE A 65 -8.92 -0.97 5.92
N ILE A 66 -7.91 -0.98 5.04
CA ILE A 66 -7.86 -0.05 3.90
C ILE A 66 -8.89 -0.40 2.82
N ASN A 67 -9.20 -1.69 2.65
CA ASN A 67 -10.18 -2.15 1.66
C ASN A 67 -11.61 -2.23 2.21
N LEU A 68 -11.81 -1.98 3.51
CA LEU A 68 -13.11 -2.05 4.17
C LEU A 68 -14.20 -1.20 3.48
N PRO A 69 -13.92 0.04 3.04
CA PRO A 69 -14.93 0.85 2.36
C PRO A 69 -15.38 0.22 1.06
N PHE A 70 -14.45 -0.32 0.26
CA PHE A 70 -14.80 -1.01 -0.99
C PHE A 70 -15.59 -2.31 -0.75
N ILE A 71 -15.30 -3.03 0.33
CA ILE A 71 -16.02 -4.26 0.71
C ILE A 71 -17.46 -3.95 1.15
N LEU A 72 -17.69 -2.77 1.73
CA LEU A 72 -18.96 -2.36 2.35
C LEU A 72 -19.59 -1.15 1.64
N LEU A 73 -19.27 -0.92 0.36
CA LEU A 73 -19.58 0.30 -0.38
C LEU A 73 -21.04 0.76 -0.26
N ASP A 74 -21.97 -0.18 -0.37
CA ASP A 74 -23.43 0.00 -0.28
C ASP A 74 -23.97 0.30 1.13
N PHE A 75 -23.12 0.17 2.15
CA PHE A 75 -23.48 0.39 3.55
C PHE A 75 -22.87 1.64 4.17
N ILE A 76 -21.82 2.24 3.61
CA ILE A 76 -21.02 3.29 4.27
C ILE A 76 -21.86 4.43 4.85
N GLY A 77 -22.84 4.96 4.10
CA GLY A 77 -23.74 6.02 4.58
C GLY A 77 -24.81 5.58 5.59
N LYS A 78 -24.94 4.27 5.83
CA LYS A 78 -25.91 3.65 6.74
C LYS A 78 -25.26 3.12 8.01
N VAL A 79 -23.95 2.82 7.98
CA VAL A 79 -23.24 2.26 9.13
C VAL A 79 -23.10 3.33 10.21
N PRO A 80 -23.64 3.11 11.42
CA PRO A 80 -23.43 4.05 12.52
C PRO A 80 -21.95 4.16 12.86
N TYR A 81 -21.54 5.37 13.24
CA TYR A 81 -20.19 5.67 13.71
C TYR A 81 -19.09 5.50 12.66
N TRP A 82 -19.43 5.55 11.36
CA TRP A 82 -18.44 5.50 10.28
C TRP A 82 -17.41 6.64 10.35
N PHE A 83 -17.77 7.81 10.88
CA PHE A 83 -16.83 8.91 11.13
C PHE A 83 -15.62 8.49 12.00
N LEU A 84 -15.75 7.49 12.88
CA LEU A 84 -14.60 6.95 13.63
C LEU A 84 -13.60 6.25 12.70
N TYR A 85 -14.09 5.61 11.63
CA TYR A 85 -13.24 5.03 10.59
C TYR A 85 -12.46 6.12 9.87
N GLU A 86 -13.14 7.18 9.44
CA GLU A 86 -12.56 8.34 8.77
C GLU A 86 -11.51 9.04 9.63
N LEU A 87 -11.83 9.34 10.89
CA LEU A 87 -10.87 9.89 11.86
C LEU A 87 -9.65 8.98 12.03
N LEU A 88 -9.85 7.67 12.15
CA LEU A 88 -8.73 6.76 12.29
C LEU A 88 -7.90 6.65 11.00
N ARG A 89 -8.53 6.79 9.82
CA ARG A 89 -7.81 6.85 8.54
C ARG A 89 -6.97 8.12 8.45
N GLN A 90 -7.49 9.27 8.87
CA GLN A 90 -6.75 10.52 8.94
C GLN A 90 -5.51 10.41 9.83
N ILE A 91 -5.68 9.87 11.05
CA ILE A 91 -4.56 9.57 11.95
C ILE A 91 -3.56 8.66 11.24
N TRP A 92 -4.04 7.55 10.66
CA TRP A 92 -3.18 6.56 10.05
C TRP A 92 -2.35 7.11 8.89
N ASP A 93 -2.92 8.00 8.08
CA ASP A 93 -2.21 8.63 6.97
C ASP A 93 -0.98 9.41 7.45
N ILE A 94 -1.09 10.15 8.55
CA ILE A 94 0.06 10.87 9.12
C ILE A 94 1.07 9.89 9.71
N LEU A 95 0.61 8.88 10.46
CA LEU A 95 1.52 7.90 11.10
C LEU A 95 2.27 7.01 10.09
N TYR A 96 1.64 6.72 8.96
CA TYR A 96 2.17 5.85 7.91
C TYR A 96 2.86 6.62 6.77
N SER A 97 2.90 7.95 6.84
CA SER A 97 3.67 8.78 5.91
C SER A 97 5.17 8.49 6.01
N ASP A 98 5.84 8.47 4.86
CA ASP A 98 7.30 8.34 4.81
C ASP A 98 8.01 9.63 5.25
N TYR A 99 7.32 10.77 5.12
CA TYR A 99 7.83 12.13 5.36
C TYR A 99 6.72 13.02 5.96
N PRO A 100 6.26 12.77 7.20
CA PRO A 100 5.24 13.61 7.84
C PRO A 100 5.80 15.02 8.08
N ARG A 101 5.05 16.05 7.65
CA ARG A 101 5.42 17.46 7.85
C ARG A 101 5.18 17.86 9.30
N LYS A 102 6.01 18.76 9.84
CA LYS A 102 5.82 19.28 11.21
C LYS A 102 4.49 20.00 11.38
N SER A 103 4.01 20.69 10.34
CA SER A 103 2.71 21.36 10.34
C SER A 103 1.53 20.40 10.54
N TRP A 104 1.70 19.11 10.23
CA TRP A 104 0.66 18.09 10.38
C TRP A 104 0.50 17.58 11.81
N LEU A 105 1.45 17.88 12.69
CA LEU A 105 1.49 17.27 14.02
C LEU A 105 0.42 17.84 14.96
N SER A 106 0.06 19.11 14.82
CA SER A 106 -1.07 19.71 15.55
C SER A 106 -2.39 19.05 15.16
N ALA A 107 -2.64 18.88 13.85
CA ALA A 107 -3.80 18.17 13.34
C ALA A 107 -3.84 16.72 13.84
N LEU A 108 -2.69 16.03 13.86
CA LEU A 108 -2.59 14.68 14.42
C LEU A 108 -2.99 14.62 15.90
N GLU A 109 -2.54 15.57 16.73
CA GLU A 109 -2.91 15.63 18.15
C GLU A 109 -4.42 15.81 18.33
N GLN A 110 -5.01 16.73 17.57
CA GLN A 110 -6.45 16.99 17.60
C GLN A 110 -7.25 15.77 17.15
N SER A 111 -6.93 15.17 16.00
CA SER A 111 -7.63 13.98 15.49
C SER A 111 -7.50 12.81 16.44
N VAL A 112 -6.34 12.62 17.08
CA VAL A 112 -6.15 11.56 18.10
C VAL A 112 -7.04 11.82 19.32
N GLN A 113 -7.07 13.04 19.84
CA GLN A 113 -7.89 13.38 21.00
C GLN A 113 -9.37 13.14 20.71
N GLU A 114 -9.85 13.65 19.58
CA GLU A 114 -11.23 13.48 19.12
C GLU A 114 -11.58 11.99 18.94
N PHE A 115 -10.73 11.23 18.24
CA PHE A 115 -10.92 9.80 18.05
C PHE A 115 -11.03 9.05 19.38
N LEU A 116 -10.14 9.33 20.34
CA LEU A 116 -10.14 8.65 21.64
C LEU A 116 -11.36 8.99 22.48
N GLN A 117 -11.78 10.24 22.50
CA GLN A 117 -12.98 10.69 23.21
C GLN A 117 -14.24 10.03 22.62
N LEU A 118 -14.43 10.13 21.31
CA LEU A 118 -15.57 9.52 20.63
C LEU A 118 -15.58 7.99 20.77
N PHE A 119 -14.41 7.35 20.65
CA PHE A 119 -14.31 5.90 20.82
C PHE A 119 -14.69 5.48 22.25
N GLN A 120 -14.23 6.20 23.27
CA GLN A 120 -14.58 5.93 24.66
C GLN A 120 -16.08 6.11 24.92
N THR A 121 -16.71 7.13 24.33
CA THR A 121 -18.15 7.38 24.48
C THR A 121 -19.00 6.32 23.77
N ILE A 122 -18.61 5.92 22.56
CA ILE A 122 -19.41 5.02 21.70
C ILE A 122 -19.17 3.54 22.05
N PHE A 123 -17.92 3.18 22.38
CA PHE A 123 -17.52 1.80 22.68
C PHE A 123 -16.73 1.70 24.00
N PRO A 124 -17.30 2.10 25.15
CA PRO A 124 -16.57 2.20 26.43
C PRO A 124 -15.91 0.89 26.86
N GLU A 125 -16.60 -0.24 26.69
CA GLU A 125 -16.10 -1.58 27.05
C GLU A 125 -15.01 -2.11 26.10
N GLN A 126 -14.76 -1.42 24.99
CA GLN A 126 -13.82 -1.84 23.96
C GLN A 126 -12.53 -1.02 23.98
N PHE A 127 -12.42 -0.05 24.88
CA PHE A 127 -11.21 0.74 25.05
C PHE A 127 -10.08 -0.13 25.57
N ILE A 128 -8.95 -0.11 24.86
CA ILE A 128 -7.78 -0.93 25.21
C ILE A 128 -6.61 -0.04 25.64
N PRO A 129 -5.74 -0.51 26.57
CA PRO A 129 -4.57 0.25 26.99
C PRO A 129 -3.67 0.72 25.83
N LYS A 130 -3.65 -0.03 24.72
CA LYS A 130 -2.87 0.31 23.52
C LYS A 130 -3.26 1.66 22.90
N PHE A 131 -4.47 2.13 23.11
CA PHE A 131 -4.90 3.43 22.59
C PHE A 131 -4.18 4.60 23.25
N HIS A 132 -3.74 4.47 24.50
CA HIS A 132 -2.95 5.49 25.18
C HIS A 132 -1.68 5.87 24.42
N PHE A 133 -1.06 4.92 23.70
CA PHE A 133 0.14 5.20 22.92
C PHE A 133 -0.09 6.18 21.76
N LEU A 134 -1.33 6.35 21.29
CA LEU A 134 -1.64 7.34 20.25
C LEU A 134 -1.45 8.77 20.74
N LEU A 135 -1.66 9.05 22.03
CA LEU A 135 -1.47 10.38 22.61
C LEU A 135 -0.03 10.88 22.46
N HIS A 136 0.93 9.96 22.38
CA HIS A 136 2.34 10.29 22.21
C HIS A 136 2.79 10.31 20.75
N ALA A 137 1.88 10.02 19.80
CA ALA A 137 2.26 9.80 18.42
C ALA A 137 2.86 11.05 17.75
N ALA A 138 2.25 12.23 17.96
CA ALA A 138 2.76 13.49 17.41
C ALA A 138 4.11 13.88 18.02
N ARG A 139 4.23 13.87 19.35
CA ARG A 139 5.49 14.08 20.06
C ARG A 139 6.59 13.12 19.60
N ASN A 140 6.30 11.84 19.47
CA ASN A 140 7.27 10.84 19.02
C ASN A 140 7.68 11.07 17.56
N THR A 141 6.73 11.41 16.69
CA THR A 141 7.01 11.78 15.29
C THR A 141 7.93 13.00 15.22
N SER A 142 7.67 14.02 16.05
CA SER A 142 8.52 15.23 16.09
C SER A 142 9.94 14.95 16.59
N LYS A 143 10.11 14.06 17.58
CA LYS A 143 11.41 13.82 18.23
C LYS A 143 12.26 12.79 17.49
N TYR A 144 11.64 11.75 16.94
CA TYR A 144 12.33 10.59 16.40
C TYR A 144 12.08 10.34 14.91
N GLY A 145 11.28 11.21 14.27
CA GLY A 145 10.91 11.08 12.87
C GLY A 145 9.72 10.13 12.63
N PRO A 146 9.47 9.74 11.37
CA PRO A 146 8.27 8.99 11.00
C PRO A 146 8.11 7.66 11.75
N LEU A 147 6.95 7.44 12.39
CA LEU A 147 6.67 6.21 13.14
C LEU A 147 6.69 4.95 12.26
N LYS A 148 6.37 5.06 10.97
CA LYS A 148 6.51 3.97 10.00
C LYS A 148 7.90 3.33 10.02
N ARG A 149 8.96 4.12 10.18
CA ARG A 149 10.35 3.64 10.24
C ARG A 149 10.70 2.93 11.55
N GLN A 150 9.87 3.10 12.58
CA GLN A 150 10.01 2.48 13.89
C GLN A 150 9.16 1.20 14.04
N MET A 151 8.39 0.83 13.01
CA MET A 151 7.55 -0.37 13.06
C MET A 151 8.38 -1.65 13.08
N ASN A 152 7.96 -2.59 13.92
CA ASN A 152 8.66 -3.88 14.08
C ASN A 152 8.43 -4.89 12.93
N LEU A 153 7.76 -4.48 11.84
CA LEU A 153 7.43 -5.36 10.70
C LEU A 153 8.69 -5.99 10.07
N ARG A 154 9.80 -5.24 10.00
CA ARG A 154 11.07 -5.75 9.45
C ARG A 154 11.71 -6.81 10.36
N TYR A 155 11.66 -6.61 11.67
CA TYR A 155 12.13 -7.59 12.65
C TYR A 155 11.27 -8.86 12.62
N GLU A 156 9.94 -8.73 12.57
CA GLU A 156 9.02 -9.86 12.41
C GLU A 156 9.29 -10.65 11.13
N ALA A 157 9.56 -9.97 10.01
CA ALA A 157 9.92 -10.61 8.75
C ALA A 157 11.25 -11.40 8.86
N LYS A 158 12.26 -10.85 9.55
CA LYS A 158 13.51 -11.57 9.80
C LYS A 158 13.28 -12.78 10.70
N HIS A 159 12.50 -12.65 11.78
CA HIS A 159 12.16 -13.77 12.67
C HIS A 159 11.39 -14.87 11.95
N HIS A 160 10.51 -14.53 11.00
CA HIS A 160 9.80 -15.51 10.18
C HIS A 160 10.77 -16.44 9.43
N LEU A 161 11.85 -15.90 8.84
CA LEU A 161 12.89 -16.70 8.23
C LEU A 161 13.56 -17.65 9.24
N LEU A 162 13.88 -17.17 10.44
CA LEU A 162 14.50 -17.99 11.49
C LEU A 162 13.61 -19.17 11.87
N LYS A 163 12.31 -18.91 12.08
CA LYS A 163 11.31 -19.94 12.39
C LYS A 163 11.18 -20.97 11.27
N GLN A 164 11.22 -20.53 10.01
CA GLN A 164 11.19 -21.46 8.87
C GLN A 164 12.43 -22.37 8.83
N ILE A 165 13.61 -21.83 9.13
CA ILE A 165 14.84 -22.64 9.21
C ILE A 165 14.71 -23.66 10.34
N ALA A 166 14.33 -23.22 11.55
CA ALA A 166 14.15 -24.10 12.70
C ALA A 166 13.18 -25.25 12.40
N ASN A 167 12.01 -24.94 11.84
CA ASN A 167 10.99 -25.93 11.50
C ASN A 167 11.40 -26.88 10.37
N ARG A 168 12.31 -26.48 9.47
CA ARG A 168 12.80 -27.34 8.38
C ARG A 168 13.99 -28.20 8.78
N CYS A 169 14.81 -27.73 9.71
CA CYS A 169 15.99 -28.47 10.17
C CYS A 169 15.64 -29.73 10.95
N ASN A 170 14.49 -29.73 11.66
CA ASN A 170 14.09 -30.80 12.58
C ASN A 170 15.22 -31.22 13.56
N ASN A 171 16.17 -30.32 13.84
CA ASN A 171 17.29 -30.54 14.74
C ASN A 171 17.10 -29.65 15.98
N PHE A 172 16.91 -30.29 17.12
CA PHE A 172 16.69 -29.62 18.40
C PHE A 172 17.99 -29.50 19.22
N ILE A 173 19.09 -30.13 18.79
CA ILE A 173 20.39 -30.02 19.44
C ILE A 173 21.02 -28.69 19.02
N ASN A 174 21.23 -27.81 20.00
CA ASN A 174 21.82 -26.48 19.82
C ASN A 174 21.19 -25.71 18.64
N LEU A 175 19.85 -25.60 18.67
CA LEU A 175 19.06 -24.91 17.65
C LEU A 175 19.57 -23.48 17.35
N PRO A 176 19.95 -22.65 18.35
CA PRO A 176 20.49 -21.32 18.09
C PRO A 176 21.73 -21.34 17.20
N CYS A 177 22.67 -22.27 17.43
CA CYS A 177 23.87 -22.44 16.60
C CYS A 177 23.51 -22.88 15.17
N THR A 178 22.59 -23.83 15.01
CA THR A 178 22.16 -24.30 13.69
C THR A 178 21.51 -23.17 12.88
N VAL A 179 20.60 -22.41 13.50
CA VAL A 179 19.91 -21.30 12.85
C VAL A 179 20.88 -20.16 12.54
N SER A 180 21.74 -19.76 13.49
CA SER A 180 22.69 -18.67 13.29
C SER A 180 23.66 -18.99 12.15
N ARG A 181 24.23 -20.20 12.12
CA ARG A 181 25.14 -20.64 11.05
C ARG A 181 24.48 -20.57 9.68
N ARG A 182 23.24 -21.08 9.53
CA ARG A 182 22.53 -21.04 8.24
C ARG A 182 22.23 -19.61 7.78
N VAL A 183 21.86 -18.72 8.72
CA VAL A 183 21.58 -17.32 8.40
C VAL A 183 22.86 -16.58 8.02
N GLN A 184 23.95 -16.79 8.75
CA GLN A 184 25.25 -16.18 8.46
C GLN A 184 25.79 -16.65 7.10
N LEU A 185 25.74 -17.96 6.80
CA LEU A 185 26.16 -18.48 5.49
C LEU A 185 25.34 -17.89 4.35
N ARG A 186 24.01 -17.78 4.52
CA ARG A 186 23.15 -17.14 3.54
C ARG A 186 23.50 -15.66 3.36
N GLN A 187 23.76 -14.94 4.44
CA GLN A 187 24.16 -13.54 4.39
C GLN A 187 25.51 -13.37 3.70
N CYS A 188 26.50 -14.23 3.96
CA CYS A 188 27.77 -14.22 3.24
C CYS A 188 27.56 -14.45 1.75
N TYR A 189 26.74 -15.43 1.37
CA TYR A 189 26.40 -15.67 -0.03
C TYR A 189 25.75 -14.45 -0.69
N GLU A 190 24.74 -13.85 -0.04
CA GLU A 190 24.08 -12.63 -0.53
C GLU A 190 25.08 -11.47 -0.64
N LEU A 191 26.03 -11.31 0.28
CA LEU A 191 27.02 -10.23 0.24
C LEU A 191 28.17 -10.46 -0.76
N MET A 192 28.47 -11.71 -1.10
CA MET A 192 29.51 -12.07 -2.09
C MET A 192 29.03 -11.91 -3.53
N ASP A 193 27.72 -11.85 -3.77
CA ASP A 193 27.19 -11.56 -5.11
C ASP A 193 27.55 -10.12 -5.49
N GLU A 194 28.35 -9.96 -6.54
CA GLU A 194 28.75 -8.64 -7.07
C GLU A 194 27.54 -7.79 -7.46
N ASN A 195 26.37 -8.40 -7.66
CA ASN A 195 25.13 -7.70 -8.00
C ASN A 195 24.40 -7.13 -6.79
N THR A 196 24.77 -7.48 -5.56
CA THR A 196 24.07 -7.05 -4.35
C THR A 196 24.16 -5.54 -4.11
N PHE A 197 25.21 -4.90 -4.63
CA PHE A 197 25.42 -3.45 -4.57
C PHE A 197 25.39 -2.76 -5.95
N LYS A 198 25.26 -3.52 -7.05
CA LYS A 198 25.14 -2.92 -8.40
C LYS A 198 23.69 -2.50 -8.63
N SER A 199 23.47 -1.27 -9.08
CA SER A 199 22.14 -0.68 -9.33
C SER A 199 21.43 -1.21 -10.58
N TYR A 200 21.95 -2.27 -11.23
CA TYR A 200 21.30 -2.86 -12.39
C TYR A 200 20.03 -3.59 -11.95
N GLY A 201 18.89 -3.07 -12.37
CA GLY A 201 17.61 -3.64 -11.97
C GLY A 201 17.46 -5.11 -12.38
N ILE A 202 17.00 -5.95 -11.45
CA ILE A 202 16.66 -7.35 -11.72
C ILE A 202 15.35 -7.36 -12.50
N SER A 203 15.28 -8.05 -13.64
CA SER A 203 14.07 -8.04 -14.48
C SER A 203 13.55 -9.44 -14.79
N GLY A 204 12.31 -9.50 -15.26
CA GLY A 204 11.74 -10.70 -15.84
C GLY A 204 12.36 -11.05 -17.20
N LYS A 205 11.85 -12.11 -17.83
CA LYS A 205 12.29 -12.52 -19.18
C LYS A 205 12.12 -11.39 -20.19
N PHE A 206 13.18 -11.12 -20.95
CA PHE A 206 13.18 -10.15 -22.04
C PHE A 206 12.35 -10.64 -23.22
N ARG A 207 11.70 -9.69 -23.88
CA ARG A 207 11.12 -9.85 -25.20
C ARG A 207 11.57 -8.68 -26.06
N GLU A 208 12.20 -8.98 -27.18
CA GLU A 208 12.55 -7.94 -28.14
C GLU A 208 11.31 -7.52 -28.91
N ARG A 209 11.14 -6.21 -29.02
CA ARG A 209 10.02 -5.63 -29.75
C ARG A 209 10.53 -4.46 -30.58
N ARG A 210 10.21 -4.48 -31.88
CA ARG A 210 10.50 -3.34 -32.76
C ARG A 210 9.72 -2.12 -32.28
N THR A 211 10.40 -1.00 -32.22
CA THR A 211 9.85 0.31 -31.80
C THR A 211 8.69 0.76 -32.70
N THR A 212 8.76 0.43 -33.98
CA THR A 212 7.68 0.65 -34.96
C THR A 212 6.39 -0.13 -34.68
N SER A 213 6.42 -1.15 -33.82
CA SER A 213 5.23 -1.95 -33.46
C SER A 213 4.44 -1.40 -32.26
N PHE A 214 4.96 -0.38 -31.57
CA PHE A 214 4.18 0.34 -30.57
C PHE A 214 3.11 1.19 -31.24
N LYS A 215 2.05 1.53 -30.49
CA LYS A 215 1.02 2.47 -30.97
C LYS A 215 1.67 3.84 -31.22
N LYS A 216 1.20 4.59 -32.21
CA LYS A 216 1.71 5.93 -32.57
C LYS A 216 1.86 6.87 -31.37
N ILE A 217 0.93 6.81 -30.41
CA ILE A 217 0.96 7.63 -29.20
C ILE A 217 2.21 7.36 -28.34
N ILE A 218 2.65 6.10 -28.28
CA ILE A 218 3.86 5.70 -27.56
C ILE A 218 5.11 6.09 -28.35
N GLN A 219 5.05 6.05 -29.69
CA GLN A 219 6.13 6.50 -30.56
C GLN A 219 6.38 8.00 -30.39
N ASN A 220 5.31 8.79 -30.27
CA ASN A 220 5.42 10.23 -30.00
C ASN A 220 6.05 10.51 -28.63
N ALA A 221 5.62 9.81 -27.58
CA ALA A 221 6.22 9.98 -26.24
C ALA A 221 7.70 9.56 -26.18
N LEU A 222 8.12 8.60 -27.02
CA LEU A 222 9.52 8.20 -27.15
C LEU A 222 10.35 9.18 -27.99
N HIS A 223 9.73 9.96 -28.88
CA HIS A 223 10.43 10.98 -29.68
C HIS A 223 10.94 12.15 -28.82
N ASP A 224 10.30 12.41 -27.69
CA ASP A 224 10.70 13.45 -26.74
C ASP A 224 11.87 13.04 -25.83
N ASP A 225 12.24 11.74 -25.79
CA ASP A 225 13.41 11.26 -25.04
C ASP A 225 14.66 11.30 -25.94
N HIS A 226 15.54 12.26 -25.71
CA HIS A 226 16.76 12.51 -26.51
C HIS A 226 17.74 11.31 -26.57
N LEU A 227 17.56 10.31 -25.70
CA LEU A 227 18.38 9.09 -25.65
C LEU A 227 17.82 7.95 -26.51
N PHE A 228 16.75 8.19 -27.27
CA PHE A 228 16.07 7.15 -28.04
C PHE A 228 16.43 7.16 -29.53
N THR A 229 17.13 6.12 -29.99
CA THR A 229 17.35 5.87 -31.42
C THR A 229 16.15 5.12 -32.02
N TYR A 230 15.36 5.81 -32.83
CA TYR A 230 14.15 5.25 -33.45
C TYR A 230 14.50 4.20 -34.53
N GLY A 231 13.79 3.06 -34.51
CA GLY A 231 13.98 1.97 -35.50
C GLY A 231 14.64 0.70 -34.96
N GLU A 232 15.26 0.74 -33.78
CA GLU A 232 15.92 -0.43 -33.17
C GLU A 232 14.95 -1.35 -32.40
N PHE A 233 15.44 -2.53 -32.02
CA PHE A 233 14.72 -3.45 -31.13
C PHE A 233 14.87 -2.99 -29.68
N SER A 234 13.73 -2.76 -29.02
CA SER A 234 13.69 -2.46 -27.59
C SER A 234 13.50 -3.74 -26.77
N GLN A 235 14.26 -3.89 -25.69
CA GLN A 235 14.07 -4.98 -24.74
C GLN A 235 12.91 -4.65 -23.81
N CYS A 236 11.80 -5.36 -23.95
CA CYS A 236 10.60 -5.22 -23.13
C CYS A 236 10.55 -6.27 -22.03
N VAL A 237 10.13 -5.88 -20.82
CA VAL A 237 9.90 -6.81 -19.70
C VAL A 237 8.53 -6.59 -19.07
N LYS A 238 8.00 -7.61 -18.39
CA LYS A 238 6.74 -7.50 -17.63
C LYS A 238 6.91 -6.83 -16.27
N TRP A 239 8.10 -6.90 -15.70
CA TRP A 239 8.46 -6.30 -14.42
C TRP A 239 9.97 -6.11 -14.30
N VAL A 240 10.37 -5.13 -13.51
CA VAL A 240 11.75 -4.85 -13.11
C VAL A 240 11.81 -4.45 -11.64
N LEU A 241 12.88 -4.83 -10.94
CA LEU A 241 13.19 -4.44 -9.57
C LEU A 241 14.40 -3.50 -9.62
N VAL A 242 14.18 -2.20 -9.39
CA VAL A 242 15.24 -1.18 -9.36
C VAL A 242 15.22 -0.53 -7.98
N ASP A 243 16.38 -0.41 -7.34
CA ASP A 243 16.52 0.19 -5.99
C ASP A 243 15.55 -0.39 -4.94
N ASN A 244 15.33 -1.72 -4.97
CA ASN A 244 14.36 -2.44 -4.15
C ASN A 244 12.88 -2.10 -4.40
N VAL A 245 12.56 -1.35 -5.46
CA VAL A 245 11.21 -1.07 -5.91
C VAL A 245 10.89 -1.95 -7.09
N LYS A 246 9.81 -2.74 -6.96
CA LYS A 246 9.35 -3.60 -8.04
C LYS A 246 8.29 -2.86 -8.85
N TYR A 247 8.61 -2.57 -10.10
CA TYR A 247 7.71 -2.00 -11.08
C TYR A 247 7.18 -3.10 -11.97
N LYS A 248 5.86 -3.15 -12.18
CA LYS A 248 5.21 -4.13 -13.06
C LYS A 248 4.20 -3.44 -13.95
N ILE A 249 4.00 -3.99 -15.15
CA ILE A 249 2.93 -3.54 -16.05
C ILE A 249 1.57 -3.66 -15.34
N GLY A 250 0.80 -2.58 -15.38
CA GLY A 250 -0.51 -2.42 -14.73
C GLY A 250 -0.45 -1.85 -13.30
N ASP A 251 0.75 -1.64 -12.75
CA ASP A 251 0.88 -0.96 -11.45
C ASP A 251 0.63 0.54 -11.62
N PHE A 252 0.01 1.14 -10.61
CA PHE A 252 -0.22 2.58 -10.53
C PHE A 252 0.77 3.25 -9.57
N PHE A 253 1.20 4.46 -9.91
CA PHE A 253 2.08 5.27 -9.08
C PHE A 253 1.63 6.73 -9.07
N VAL A 254 2.05 7.47 -8.05
CA VAL A 254 1.98 8.93 -8.07
C VAL A 254 3.29 9.45 -8.63
N PHE A 255 3.21 10.31 -9.64
CA PHE A 255 4.41 10.88 -10.27
C PHE A 255 4.54 12.38 -10.02
N TYR A 256 3.43 13.09 -9.78
CA TYR A 256 3.46 14.53 -9.62
C TYR A 256 2.35 15.02 -8.67
N LEU A 257 2.56 16.18 -8.05
CA LEU A 257 1.57 16.90 -7.25
C LEU A 257 1.28 18.23 -7.92
N LEU A 258 0.04 18.47 -8.32
CA LEU A 258 -0.39 19.64 -9.07
C LEU A 258 -0.78 20.79 -8.13
N GLY A 259 -0.18 21.97 -8.38
CA GLY A 259 -0.58 23.24 -7.75
C GLY A 259 -0.25 23.36 -6.25
N GLY A 260 -0.73 24.44 -5.63
CA GLY A 260 -0.52 24.72 -4.20
C GLY A 260 -1.28 23.77 -3.26
N GLU A 261 -2.38 23.18 -3.74
CA GLU A 261 -3.16 22.15 -3.03
C GLU A 261 -2.53 20.75 -3.13
N GLU A 262 -1.44 20.63 -3.90
CA GLU A 262 -0.65 19.41 -4.04
C GLU A 262 -1.49 18.19 -4.50
N ILE A 263 -2.42 18.40 -5.44
CA ILE A 263 -3.32 17.34 -5.92
C ILE A 263 -2.51 16.24 -6.62
N PRO A 264 -2.59 14.96 -6.19
CA PRO A 264 -1.77 13.91 -6.79
C PRO A 264 -2.22 13.60 -8.22
N LEU A 265 -1.27 13.42 -9.11
CA LEU A 265 -1.49 12.86 -10.45
C LEU A 265 -0.97 11.44 -10.52
N PHE A 266 -1.76 10.57 -11.14
CA PHE A 266 -1.52 9.14 -11.18
C PHE A 266 -1.08 8.69 -12.55
N VAL A 267 -0.30 7.62 -12.60
CA VAL A 267 0.14 6.99 -13.83
C VAL A 267 0.03 5.48 -13.75
N GLU A 268 -0.41 4.85 -14.83
CA GLU A 268 -0.39 3.39 -14.99
C GLU A 268 0.77 2.97 -15.89
N ILE A 269 1.60 2.03 -15.44
CA ILE A 269 2.68 1.48 -16.28
C ILE A 269 2.10 0.58 -17.37
N LYS A 270 2.22 1.00 -18.63
CA LYS A 270 1.78 0.20 -19.79
C LYS A 270 2.92 -0.65 -20.36
N TYR A 271 4.14 -0.10 -20.41
CA TYR A 271 5.32 -0.82 -20.88
C TYR A 271 6.55 -0.47 -20.05
N ILE A 272 7.45 -1.45 -19.94
CA ILE A 272 8.76 -1.29 -19.32
C ILE A 272 9.79 -1.70 -20.36
N ILE A 273 10.66 -0.76 -20.74
CA ILE A 273 11.65 -0.94 -21.79
C ILE A 273 13.05 -0.62 -21.25
N ARG A 274 14.06 -1.25 -21.84
CA ARG A 274 15.46 -0.96 -21.56
C ARG A 274 16.10 -0.27 -22.75
N ILE A 275 16.72 0.89 -22.51
CA ILE A 275 17.43 1.72 -23.50
C ILE A 275 18.81 2.03 -22.93
N GLU A 276 19.88 1.77 -23.69
CA GLU A 276 21.28 2.13 -23.32
C GLU A 276 21.68 1.82 -21.87
N LYS A 277 21.17 0.70 -21.33
CA LYS A 277 21.34 0.18 -19.95
C LYS A 277 20.42 0.78 -18.88
N GLU A 278 19.64 1.81 -19.18
CA GLU A 278 18.63 2.37 -18.28
C GLU A 278 17.24 1.79 -18.51
N TRP A 279 16.39 1.85 -17.48
CA TRP A 279 15.01 1.40 -17.54
C TRP A 279 14.08 2.60 -17.70
N ARG A 280 13.25 2.56 -18.74
CA ARG A 280 12.19 3.55 -19.00
C ARG A 280 10.82 2.92 -18.82
N PHE A 281 9.89 3.72 -18.30
CA PHE A 281 8.51 3.35 -18.03
C PHE A 281 7.61 4.16 -18.94
N ILE A 282 6.97 3.50 -19.90
CA ILE A 282 5.93 4.13 -20.70
C ILE A 282 4.64 4.03 -19.90
N VAL A 283 4.10 5.20 -19.55
CA VAL A 283 2.96 5.32 -18.67
C VAL A 283 1.79 6.03 -19.33
N HIS A 284 0.59 5.69 -18.87
CA HIS A 284 -0.63 6.40 -19.20
C HIS A 284 -1.05 7.26 -18.03
N CYS A 285 -1.32 8.55 -18.26
CA CYS A 285 -1.66 9.51 -17.21
C CYS A 285 -3.14 9.45 -16.82
N TYR A 286 -3.39 9.72 -15.55
CA TYR A 286 -4.72 9.80 -14.96
C TYR A 286 -4.84 11.09 -14.14
N ASP A 287 -5.90 11.84 -14.42
CA ASP A 287 -6.23 13.08 -13.72
C ASP A 287 -7.10 12.77 -12.50
N THR A 288 -6.80 13.45 -11.39
CA THR A 288 -7.60 13.33 -10.16
C THR A 288 -8.86 14.16 -10.27
N VAL A 289 -9.99 13.52 -10.00
CA VAL A 289 -11.32 14.14 -10.05
C VAL A 289 -11.66 14.75 -8.70
N ILE A 290 -11.60 13.90 -7.66
CA ILE A 290 -11.98 14.27 -6.29
C ILE A 290 -11.43 13.22 -5.32
N PHE A 291 -11.17 13.65 -4.09
CA PHE A 291 -10.94 12.74 -2.97
C PHE A 291 -12.27 12.41 -2.28
N LYS A 292 -12.64 11.12 -2.22
CA LYS A 292 -13.85 10.67 -1.54
C LYS A 292 -13.51 10.25 -0.12
N GLU A 293 -13.81 11.13 0.86
CA GLU A 293 -13.46 10.92 2.28
C GLU A 293 -14.10 9.64 2.86
N ASN A 294 -15.36 9.38 2.53
CA ASN A 294 -16.09 8.20 3.00
C ASN A 294 -15.46 6.86 2.56
N LEU A 295 -14.80 6.84 1.40
CA LEU A 295 -14.03 5.71 0.87
C LEU A 295 -12.55 5.79 1.18
N TRP A 296 -12.08 6.98 1.57
CA TRP A 296 -10.69 7.32 1.78
C TRP A 296 -9.81 7.04 0.55
N CYS A 297 -10.28 7.39 -0.65
CA CYS A 297 -9.60 7.14 -1.92
C CYS A 297 -9.77 8.29 -2.92
N TYR A 298 -8.93 8.32 -3.95
CA TYR A 298 -9.05 9.26 -5.07
C TYR A 298 -9.86 8.63 -6.20
N GLU A 299 -10.86 9.36 -6.69
CA GLU A 299 -11.47 9.08 -7.99
C GLU A 299 -10.58 9.68 -9.08
N ILE A 300 -10.27 8.89 -10.10
CA ILE A 300 -9.39 9.29 -11.20
C ILE A 300 -10.04 9.02 -12.56
N LYS A 301 -9.63 9.76 -13.58
CA LYS A 301 -10.07 9.60 -14.97
C LYS A 301 -8.86 9.46 -15.89
N PRO A 302 -8.91 8.58 -16.91
CA PRO A 302 -7.83 8.48 -17.89
C PRO A 302 -7.69 9.80 -18.65
N SER A 303 -6.46 10.27 -18.79
CA SER A 303 -6.11 11.43 -19.60
C SER A 303 -5.66 10.98 -21.00
N ASP A 304 -5.61 11.87 -21.99
CA ASP A 304 -5.12 11.52 -23.33
C ASP A 304 -3.58 11.52 -23.43
N VAL A 305 -2.90 11.78 -22.31
CA VAL A 305 -1.45 11.92 -22.22
C VAL A 305 -0.78 10.58 -21.92
N ASN A 306 0.32 10.31 -22.62
CA ASN A 306 1.25 9.23 -22.29
C ASN A 306 2.65 9.84 -22.15
N LEU A 307 3.38 9.39 -21.15
CA LEU A 307 4.72 9.89 -20.83
C LEU A 307 5.72 8.74 -20.81
N VAL A 308 6.99 9.07 -20.98
CA VAL A 308 8.12 8.19 -20.71
C VAL A 308 8.77 8.68 -19.44
N LEU A 309 8.73 7.87 -18.39
CA LEU A 309 9.29 8.21 -17.09
C LEU A 309 10.51 7.36 -16.77
N ASN A 310 11.36 7.94 -15.94
CA ASN A 310 12.44 7.32 -15.20
C ASN A 310 12.04 6.96 -13.79
N LYS A 311 12.83 6.07 -13.17
CA LYS A 311 12.62 5.67 -11.77
C LYS A 311 12.61 6.87 -10.80
N ASN A 312 13.36 7.93 -11.10
CA ASN A 312 13.51 9.12 -10.24
C ASN A 312 12.34 10.11 -10.41
N GLU A 313 11.52 9.94 -11.44
CA GLU A 313 10.38 10.83 -11.74
C GLU A 313 9.09 10.35 -11.07
N PHE A 314 9.09 9.14 -10.49
CA PHE A 314 8.01 8.74 -9.59
C PHE A 314 8.18 9.43 -8.24
N LEU A 315 7.12 10.03 -7.75
CA LEU A 315 7.08 10.62 -6.41
C LEU A 315 7.00 9.53 -5.33
N THR A 316 6.17 8.50 -5.58
CA THR A 316 6.05 7.36 -4.69
C THR A 316 6.76 6.13 -5.25
N HIS A 317 7.41 5.39 -4.36
CA HIS A 317 8.14 4.17 -4.69
C HIS A 317 7.39 2.91 -4.23
N LYS A 318 6.07 3.02 -4.10
CA LYS A 318 5.16 1.92 -3.78
C LYS A 318 4.10 1.85 -4.86
N ALA A 319 3.97 0.68 -5.48
CA ALA A 319 2.89 0.41 -6.42
C ALA A 319 1.56 0.41 -5.67
N GLU A 320 0.58 1.12 -6.23
CA GLU A 320 -0.79 1.15 -5.75
C GLU A 320 -1.70 0.32 -6.65
N ASP A 321 -2.79 -0.16 -6.07
CA ASP A 321 -3.83 -0.91 -6.78
C ASP A 321 -4.98 0.05 -7.15
N CYS A 322 -5.46 -0.07 -8.38
CA CYS A 322 -6.65 0.65 -8.85
C CYS A 322 -7.87 -0.28 -8.87
N TYR A 323 -8.95 0.17 -8.25
CA TYR A 323 -10.24 -0.52 -8.21
C TYR A 323 -11.21 0.13 -9.19
N ARG A 324 -11.94 -0.69 -9.95
CA ARG A 324 -12.96 -0.20 -10.91
C ARG A 324 -14.35 -0.49 -10.38
N ILE A 325 -15.16 0.55 -10.19
CA ILE A 325 -16.52 0.45 -9.64
C ILE A 325 -17.42 1.32 -10.52
N ASN A 326 -18.50 0.77 -11.06
CA ASN A 326 -19.44 1.49 -11.92
C ASN A 326 -18.79 2.29 -13.07
N ASN A 327 -17.73 1.76 -13.69
CA ASN A 327 -16.89 2.42 -14.71
C ASN A 327 -16.00 3.58 -14.23
N GLU A 328 -16.04 3.94 -12.95
CA GLU A 328 -15.10 4.87 -12.33
C GLU A 328 -13.88 4.13 -11.80
N TYR A 329 -12.75 4.84 -11.74
CA TYR A 329 -11.47 4.33 -11.25
C TYR A 329 -11.15 4.94 -9.90
N PHE A 330 -10.81 4.09 -8.94
CA PHE A 330 -10.49 4.48 -7.57
C PHE A 330 -9.12 3.99 -7.17
N ILE A 331 -8.29 4.88 -6.64
CA ILE A 331 -6.97 4.54 -6.10
C ILE A 331 -6.91 4.91 -4.63
N HIS A 332 -6.51 3.92 -3.83
CA HIS A 332 -6.10 4.14 -2.46
C HIS A 332 -4.60 4.44 -2.44
N VAL A 333 -4.21 5.47 -1.66
CA VAL A 333 -2.81 5.77 -1.38
C VAL A 333 -2.56 5.44 0.09
N PRO A 334 -1.44 4.80 0.46
CA PRO A 334 -1.14 4.33 1.82
C PRO A 334 -1.18 5.42 2.88
N TYR A 335 -1.01 6.67 2.46
CA TYR A 335 -1.13 7.87 3.27
C TYR A 335 -1.50 9.05 2.37
N ARG A 336 -2.20 10.04 2.93
CA ARG A 336 -2.44 11.32 2.24
C ARG A 336 -1.09 11.98 1.97
N LEU A 337 -0.88 12.39 0.71
CA LEU A 337 0.31 13.12 0.30
C LEU A 337 0.27 14.58 0.73
N THR A 338 -0.94 15.07 1.04
CA THR A 338 -1.25 16.44 1.41
C THR A 338 -2.18 16.43 2.62
N LEU A 339 -2.00 17.36 3.56
CA LEU A 339 -3.09 17.77 4.42
C LEU A 339 -3.53 19.12 3.87
N VAL A 340 -4.53 19.12 2.99
CA VAL A 340 -5.26 20.34 2.71
C VAL A 340 -6.24 20.47 3.87
N GLU A 341 -6.10 21.57 4.62
CA GLU A 341 -7.05 22.00 5.66
C GLU A 341 -8.40 22.36 5.06
#